data_AF-A0A7C4ZP95-F1
#
_entry.id   AF-A0A7C4ZP95-F1
#
_cell.length_a   1.000
_cell.length_b   1.000
_cell.length_c   1.000
_cell.angle_alpha   90.00
_cell.angle_beta   90.00
_cell.angle_gamma   90.00
#
_symmetry.space_group_name_H-M   'P 1'
#
loop_
_entity.id
_entity.type
_entity.pdbx_description
1 polymer ?
#
loop_
_entity_poly.entity_id
_entity_poly.type
_entity_poly.pdbx_seq_one_letter_code
_entity_poly.pdbx_strand_id
1 'polypeptide(L)'
;RTLTITGVKGHRTRQYQISNELCSLLMQLPKKSERIFNLKSAENLNYAIQDYRERLAKETGNMDFLKVHFHTFRHFAISWHYFKGKDIVETQRFARHCNIQNTLRYVHIVKGWIRENEFEVVYAEDKAELTKYLSEGYELVAKTEWGYCLRKPKTIT
;
A
#
# COMPACT_ATOMS: atom_id res chain seq x y z
N ARG A 1 12.50 -14.84 -6.78
CA ARG A 1 13.86 -14.33 -6.45
C ARG A 1 13.73 -13.57 -5.14
N THR A 2 14.69 -13.68 -4.24
CA THR A 2 14.53 -13.16 -2.88
C THR A 2 15.64 -12.23 -2.43
N LEU A 3 15.31 -11.29 -1.53
CA LEU A 3 16.27 -10.47 -0.79
C LEU A 3 16.05 -10.68 0.70
N THR A 4 17.13 -10.81 1.45
CA THR A 4 17.10 -10.87 2.92
C THR A 4 17.40 -9.50 3.49
N ILE A 5 16.48 -8.97 4.29
CA ILE A 5 16.72 -7.73 5.02
C ILE A 5 16.99 -8.06 6.48
N THR A 6 18.24 -7.83 6.89
CA THR A 6 18.70 -8.05 8.27
C THR A 6 17.96 -7.14 9.25
N GLY A 7 17.64 -7.68 10.41
CA GLY A 7 17.06 -6.95 11.53
C GLY A 7 18.08 -6.03 12.18
N VAL A 8 17.69 -4.78 12.44
CA VAL A 8 18.45 -3.80 13.23
C VAL A 8 17.50 -3.13 14.21
N LYS A 9 18.00 -2.64 15.36
CA LYS A 9 17.25 -1.81 16.33
C LYS A 9 15.84 -2.35 16.65
N GLY A 10 15.75 -3.64 17.00
CA GLY A 10 14.49 -4.27 17.40
C GLY A 10 13.57 -4.68 16.24
N HIS A 11 14.10 -4.82 15.03
CA HIS A 11 13.41 -5.46 13.90
C HIS A 11 13.87 -6.90 13.70
N ARG A 12 12.96 -7.76 13.25
CA ARG A 12 13.30 -9.15 12.88
C ARG A 12 13.99 -9.21 11.52
N THR A 13 14.85 -10.19 11.28
CA THR A 13 15.33 -10.51 9.92
C THR A 13 14.22 -11.20 9.15
N ARG A 14 14.02 -10.83 7.88
CA ARG A 14 13.05 -11.51 6.99
C ARG A 14 13.54 -11.52 5.55
N GLN A 15 13.19 -12.57 4.85
CA GLN A 15 13.36 -12.71 3.41
C GLN A 15 12.09 -12.28 2.67
N TYR A 16 12.24 -11.50 1.60
CA TYR A 16 11.16 -11.01 0.76
C TYR A 16 11.32 -11.52 -0.65
N GLN A 17 10.21 -11.88 -1.29
CA GLN A 17 10.17 -12.05 -2.73
C GLN A 17 10.25 -10.68 -3.39
N ILE A 18 11.06 -10.57 -4.42
CA ILE A 18 11.17 -9.38 -5.26
C ILE A 18 10.66 -9.67 -6.66
N SER A 19 10.14 -8.63 -7.30
CA SER A 19 9.65 -8.72 -8.67
C SER A 19 10.81 -8.92 -9.66
N ASN A 20 10.49 -9.40 -10.86
CA ASN A 20 11.48 -9.57 -11.91
C ASN A 20 12.04 -8.22 -12.36
N GLU A 21 11.20 -7.19 -12.40
CA GLU A 21 11.57 -5.82 -12.76
C GLU A 21 12.60 -5.25 -11.78
N LEU A 22 12.36 -5.38 -10.47
CA LEU A 22 13.32 -4.93 -9.47
C LEU A 22 14.65 -5.68 -9.60
N CYS A 23 14.61 -7.00 -9.83
CA CYS A 23 15.83 -7.76 -10.03
C CYS A 23 16.61 -7.29 -11.26
N SER A 24 15.93 -7.03 -12.37
CA SER A 24 16.55 -6.50 -13.60
C SER A 24 17.18 -5.14 -13.37
N LEU A 25 16.47 -4.22 -12.69
CA LEU A 25 16.99 -2.89 -12.36
C LEU A 25 18.23 -2.97 -11.48
N LEU A 26 18.24 -3.83 -10.47
CA LEU A 26 19.41 -4.02 -9.60
C LEU A 26 20.61 -4.59 -10.37
N MET A 27 20.38 -5.46 -11.35
CA MET A 27 21.46 -6.06 -12.16
C MET A 27 22.08 -5.07 -13.16
N GLN A 28 21.36 -4.01 -13.54
CA GLN A 28 21.86 -2.94 -14.42
C GLN A 28 22.79 -1.95 -13.68
N LEU A 29 22.80 -1.97 -12.34
CA LEU A 29 23.66 -1.08 -11.57
C LEU A 29 25.15 -1.45 -11.73
N PRO A 30 26.06 -0.45 -11.79
CA PRO A 30 27.50 -0.71 -11.88
C PRO A 30 28.03 -1.50 -10.67
N LYS A 31 28.62 -2.68 -10.91
CA LYS A 31 29.18 -3.57 -9.87
C LYS A 31 30.58 -3.15 -9.44
N LYS A 32 30.71 -1.95 -8.88
CA LYS A 32 32.00 -1.33 -8.50
C LYS A 32 32.51 -1.77 -7.12
N SER A 33 31.67 -2.39 -6.29
CA SER A 33 32.04 -2.91 -4.97
C SER A 33 31.09 -4.04 -4.55
N GLU A 34 31.35 -4.66 -3.40
CA GLU A 34 30.47 -5.67 -2.80
C GLU A 34 29.07 -5.12 -2.47
N ARG A 35 28.98 -3.82 -2.18
CA ARG A 35 27.70 -3.16 -1.87
C ARG A 35 27.01 -2.72 -3.15
N ILE A 36 25.71 -3.03 -3.26
CA ILE A 36 24.85 -2.58 -4.36
C ILE A 36 24.88 -1.05 -4.50
N PHE A 37 24.75 -0.35 -3.37
CA PHE A 37 24.84 1.10 -3.31
C PHE A 37 26.15 1.47 -2.60
N ASN A 38 27.17 1.84 -3.38
CA ASN A 38 28.47 2.24 -2.85
C ASN A 38 28.45 3.69 -2.34
N LEU A 39 27.79 3.91 -1.21
CA LEU A 39 27.60 5.23 -0.61
C LEU A 39 28.52 5.43 0.59
N LYS A 40 29.02 6.65 0.76
CA LYS A 40 29.88 7.03 1.89
C LYS A 40 29.13 7.00 3.24
N SER A 41 27.86 7.39 3.24
CA SER A 41 26.99 7.37 4.42
C SER A 41 25.54 7.06 4.04
N ALA A 42 24.73 6.61 5.01
CA ALA A 42 23.29 6.45 4.83
C ALA A 42 22.57 7.79 4.60
N GLU A 43 23.15 8.90 5.05
CA GLU A 43 22.61 10.25 4.86
C GLU A 43 22.57 10.65 3.38
N ASN A 44 23.52 10.16 2.58
CA ASN A 44 23.53 10.39 1.13
C ASN A 44 22.27 9.85 0.43
N LEU A 45 21.64 8.80 0.97
CA LEU A 45 20.35 8.33 0.45
C LEU A 45 19.23 9.34 0.71
N ASN A 46 19.23 9.99 1.88
CA ASN A 46 18.23 11.00 2.21
C ASN A 46 18.35 12.20 1.28
N TYR A 47 19.58 12.66 1.00
CA TYR A 47 19.81 13.73 0.04
C TYR A 47 19.34 13.37 -1.38
N ALA A 48 19.55 12.12 -1.82
CA ALA A 48 19.07 11.67 -3.12
C ALA A 48 17.54 11.72 -3.25
N ILE A 49 16.81 11.27 -2.23
CA ILE A 49 15.33 11.40 -2.22
C ILE A 49 14.90 12.86 -2.12
N GLN A 50 15.63 13.67 -1.35
CA GLN A 50 15.34 15.09 -1.19
C GLN A 50 15.46 15.85 -2.51
N ASP A 51 16.55 15.65 -3.26
CA ASP A 51 16.71 16.24 -4.59
C ASP A 51 15.57 15.83 -5.52
N TYR A 52 15.23 14.54 -5.54
CA TYR A 52 14.20 14.01 -6.41
C TYR A 52 12.81 14.60 -6.11
N ARG A 53 12.43 14.70 -4.83
CA ARG A 53 11.11 15.25 -4.46
C ARG A 53 11.01 16.76 -4.69
N GLU A 54 12.11 17.50 -4.54
CA GLU A 54 12.14 18.96 -4.82
C GLU A 54 11.98 19.22 -6.31
N ARG A 55 12.68 18.45 -7.14
CA ARG A 55 12.51 18.47 -8.61
C ARG A 55 11.09 18.12 -9.00
N LEU A 56 10.54 17.03 -8.47
CA LEU A 56 9.19 16.58 -8.79
C LEU A 56 8.13 17.60 -8.35
N ALA A 57 8.29 18.22 -7.18
CA ALA A 57 7.40 19.30 -6.72
C ALA A 57 7.42 20.50 -7.68
N LYS A 58 8.61 20.89 -8.16
CA LYS A 58 8.76 21.98 -9.13
C LYS A 58 8.18 21.64 -10.50
N GLU A 59 8.44 20.43 -11.01
CA GLU A 59 7.99 19.99 -12.33
C GLU A 59 6.48 19.79 -12.39
N THR A 60 5.86 19.31 -11.32
CA THR A 60 4.41 19.02 -11.27
C THR A 60 3.57 20.13 -10.64
N GLY A 61 4.18 21.10 -9.98
CA GLY A 61 3.49 22.10 -9.16
C GLY A 61 2.88 21.56 -7.86
N ASN A 62 3.11 20.28 -7.54
CA ASN A 62 2.54 19.64 -6.34
C ASN A 62 3.54 19.62 -5.18
N MET A 63 3.33 20.49 -4.20
CA MET A 63 4.19 20.60 -3.01
C MET A 63 4.09 19.39 -2.06
N ASP A 64 3.11 18.49 -2.22
CA ASP A 64 2.98 17.30 -1.37
C ASP A 64 4.13 16.31 -1.55
N PHE A 65 4.84 16.35 -2.68
CA PHE A 65 6.04 15.52 -2.86
C PHE A 65 7.11 15.80 -1.80
N LEU A 66 7.18 17.03 -1.27
CA LEU A 66 8.12 17.38 -0.19
C LEU A 66 7.83 16.64 1.12
N LYS A 67 6.63 16.08 1.30
CA LYS A 67 6.24 15.27 2.47
C LYS A 67 6.71 13.82 2.37
N VAL A 68 7.25 13.40 1.22
CA VAL A 68 7.69 12.02 1.00
C VAL A 68 9.12 11.83 1.53
N HIS A 69 9.28 10.78 2.35
CA HIS A 69 10.54 10.32 2.92
C HIS A 69 10.63 8.79 2.84
N PHE A 70 11.79 8.19 3.14
CA PHE A 70 11.92 6.72 3.22
C PHE A 70 10.90 6.07 4.16
N HIS A 71 10.63 6.69 5.30
CA HIS A 71 9.61 6.21 6.23
C HIS A 71 8.21 6.22 5.61
N THR A 72 7.89 7.18 4.75
CA THR A 72 6.62 7.24 4.02
C THR A 72 6.41 5.99 3.15
N PHE A 73 7.42 5.58 2.37
CA PHE A 73 7.34 4.36 1.57
C PHE A 73 7.13 3.11 2.42
N ARG A 74 7.84 3.01 3.55
CA ARG A 74 7.67 1.89 4.48
C ARG A 74 6.27 1.88 5.10
N HIS A 75 5.78 3.02 5.56
CA HIS A 75 4.44 3.15 6.14
C HIS A 75 3.36 2.80 5.09
N PHE A 76 3.52 3.28 3.86
CA PHE A 76 2.62 2.95 2.77
C PHE A 76 2.62 1.45 2.47
N ALA A 77 3.79 0.82 2.33
CA ALA A 77 3.89 -0.60 2.05
C ALA A 77 3.22 -1.47 3.12
N ILE A 78 3.39 -1.13 4.40
CA ILE A 78 2.77 -1.88 5.52
C ILE A 78 1.25 -1.63 5.54
N SER A 79 0.83 -0.38 5.36
CA SER A 79 -0.60 -0.03 5.28
C SER A 79 -1.27 -0.77 4.13
N TRP A 80 -0.63 -0.80 2.96
CA TRP A 80 -1.11 -1.52 1.77
C TRP A 80 -1.17 -3.04 1.99
N HIS A 81 -0.16 -3.62 2.64
CA HIS A 81 -0.16 -5.04 2.99
C HIS A 81 -1.33 -5.41 3.92
N TYR A 82 -1.53 -4.63 4.99
CA TYR A 82 -2.69 -4.81 5.86
C TYR A 82 -4.00 -4.58 5.11
N PHE A 83 -4.02 -3.56 4.26
CA PHE A 83 -5.19 -3.20 3.49
C PHE A 83 -5.64 -4.36 2.58
N LYS A 84 -4.71 -5.04 1.89
CA LYS A 84 -5.01 -6.22 1.06
C LYS A 84 -5.38 -7.47 1.84
N GLY A 85 -4.61 -7.78 2.90
CA GLY A 85 -4.76 -9.06 3.60
C GLY A 85 -5.73 -9.04 4.79
N LYS A 86 -5.99 -7.87 5.37
CA LYS A 86 -6.70 -7.65 6.65
C LYS A 86 -6.18 -8.44 7.87
N ASP A 87 -5.10 -9.20 7.70
CA ASP A 87 -4.42 -9.94 8.78
C ASP A 87 -3.33 -9.07 9.42
N ILE A 88 -3.55 -8.70 10.69
CA ILE A 88 -2.61 -7.87 11.45
C ILE A 88 -1.34 -8.63 11.88
N VAL A 89 -1.42 -9.94 12.10
CA VAL A 89 -0.29 -10.78 12.50
C VAL A 89 0.64 -10.97 11.31
N GLU A 90 0.10 -11.28 10.13
CA GLU A 90 0.91 -11.37 8.92
C GLU A 90 1.46 -10.00 8.53
N THR A 91 0.71 -8.92 8.73
CA THR A 91 1.21 -7.55 8.56
C THR A 91 2.37 -7.25 9.52
N GLN A 92 2.30 -7.67 10.79
CA GLN A 92 3.40 -7.48 11.73
C GLN A 92 4.65 -8.22 11.26
N ARG A 93 4.49 -9.45 10.79
CA ARG A 93 5.59 -10.23 10.22
C ARG A 93 6.14 -9.52 8.99
N PHE A 94 5.29 -8.98 8.11
CA PHE A 94 5.72 -8.26 6.90
C PHE A 94 6.50 -7.00 7.27
N ALA A 95 6.02 -6.27 8.27
CA ALA A 95 6.69 -5.10 8.81
C ALA A 95 7.99 -5.45 9.58
N ARG A 96 8.23 -6.71 9.94
CA ARG A 96 9.34 -7.14 10.82
C ARG A 96 9.30 -6.47 12.20
N HIS A 97 8.10 -6.15 12.69
CA HIS A 97 7.93 -5.52 13.99
C HIS A 97 7.98 -6.57 15.11
N CYS A 98 8.80 -6.35 16.15
CA CYS A 98 8.78 -7.20 17.33
C CYS A 98 7.53 -6.97 18.20
N ASN A 99 7.07 -5.71 18.30
CA ASN A 99 5.88 -5.33 19.06
C ASN A 99 4.68 -5.08 18.12
N ILE A 100 3.57 -5.77 18.36
CA ILE A 100 2.31 -5.65 17.59
C ILE A 100 1.71 -4.24 17.69
N GLN A 101 1.94 -3.52 18.78
CA GLN A 101 1.45 -2.14 18.98
C GLN A 101 1.98 -1.17 17.90
N ASN A 102 3.21 -1.41 17.40
CA ASN A 102 3.76 -0.62 16.30
C ASN A 102 3.03 -0.88 14.98
N THR A 103 2.39 -2.04 14.83
CA THR A 103 1.65 -2.43 13.63
C THR A 103 0.19 -1.98 13.70
N LEU A 104 -0.42 -1.95 14.89
CA LEU A 104 -1.82 -1.52 15.06
C LEU A 104 -2.11 -0.11 14.55
N ARG A 105 -1.10 0.78 14.53
CA ARG A 105 -1.22 2.13 13.94
C ARG A 105 -1.70 2.10 12.48
N TYR A 106 -1.33 1.08 11.71
CA TYR A 106 -1.73 0.97 10.30
C TYR A 106 -3.20 0.60 10.12
N VAL A 107 -3.83 -0.02 11.13
CA VAL A 107 -5.27 -0.29 11.10
C VAL A 107 -6.04 1.02 11.02
N HIS A 108 -5.68 2.00 11.84
CA HIS A 108 -6.34 3.31 11.85
C HIS A 108 -6.09 4.09 10.56
N ILE A 109 -4.86 4.05 10.02
CA ILE A 109 -4.53 4.67 8.72
C ILE A 109 -5.42 4.10 7.61
N VAL A 110 -5.53 2.77 7.53
CA VAL A 110 -6.32 2.10 6.51
C VAL A 110 -7.82 2.32 6.68
N LYS A 111 -8.32 2.39 7.93
CA LYS A 111 -9.71 2.81 8.19
C LYS A 111 -9.97 4.22 7.64
N GLY A 112 -9.01 5.14 7.78
CA GLY A 112 -9.11 6.49 7.22
C GLY A 112 -9.02 6.58 5.69
N TRP A 113 -8.55 5.53 4.99
CA TRP A 113 -8.58 5.47 3.53
C TRP A 113 -9.99 5.20 2.99
N ILE A 114 -10.82 4.53 3.79
CA ILE A 114 -12.21 4.23 3.44
C ILE A 114 -13.04 5.44 3.87
N ARG A 115 -13.42 6.30 2.93
CA ARG A 115 -14.38 7.37 3.21
C ARG A 115 -15.74 6.72 3.46
N GLU A 116 -16.32 6.99 4.63
CA GLU A 116 -17.56 6.39 5.13
C GLU A 116 -18.79 6.58 4.21
N ASN A 117 -18.69 7.43 3.17
CA ASN A 117 -19.79 7.80 2.29
C ASN A 117 -19.56 7.49 0.79
N GLU A 118 -18.53 6.74 0.42
CA GLU A 118 -18.37 6.30 -0.97
C GLU A 118 -18.94 4.89 -1.17
N PHE A 119 -20.04 4.81 -1.90
CA PHE A 119 -20.70 3.56 -2.26
C PHE A 119 -20.54 3.29 -3.76
N GLU A 120 -20.41 2.02 -4.11
CA GLU A 120 -20.69 1.53 -5.46
C GLU A 120 -22.20 1.30 -5.55
N VAL A 121 -22.85 1.96 -6.50
CA VAL A 121 -24.31 1.90 -6.71
C VAL A 121 -24.58 1.22 -8.05
N VAL A 122 -25.39 0.18 -8.03
CA VAL A 122 -25.81 -0.58 -9.21
C VAL A 122 -27.33 -0.71 -9.24
N TYR A 123 -27.88 -0.86 -10.44
CA TYR A 123 -29.30 -1.08 -10.65
C TYR A 123 -29.51 -2.46 -11.26
N ALA A 124 -30.43 -3.24 -10.68
CA ALA A 124 -30.86 -4.52 -11.22
C ALA A 124 -32.25 -4.38 -11.83
N GLU A 125 -32.42 -4.77 -13.09
CA GLU A 125 -33.71 -4.69 -13.77
C GLU A 125 -34.58 -5.93 -13.52
N ASP A 126 -33.93 -7.08 -13.32
CA ASP A 126 -34.60 -8.37 -13.14
C ASP A 126 -34.22 -9.12 -11.85
N LYS A 127 -34.91 -10.24 -11.61
CA LYS A 127 -34.70 -11.08 -10.42
C LYS A 127 -33.34 -11.78 -10.41
N ALA A 128 -32.79 -12.09 -11.58
CA ALA A 128 -31.53 -12.81 -11.71
C ALA A 128 -30.35 -11.89 -11.33
N GLU A 129 -30.34 -10.67 -11.84
CA GLU A 129 -29.37 -9.62 -11.50
C GLU A 129 -29.46 -9.22 -10.03
N LEU A 130 -30.68 -9.05 -9.51
CA LEU A 130 -30.89 -8.73 -8.09
C LEU A 130 -30.27 -9.81 -7.19
N THR A 131 -30.50 -11.08 -7.50
CA THR A 131 -29.96 -12.21 -6.72
C THR A 131 -28.44 -12.25 -6.80
N LYS A 132 -27.87 -11.98 -7.98
CA LYS A 132 -26.41 -11.89 -8.18
C LYS A 132 -25.81 -10.80 -7.29
N TYR A 133 -26.30 -9.56 -7.37
CA TYR A 133 -25.73 -8.46 -6.58
C TYR A 133 -25.91 -8.67 -5.06
N LEU A 134 -27.04 -9.22 -4.62
CA LEU A 134 -27.21 -9.60 -3.22
C LEU A 134 -26.17 -10.65 -2.77
N SER A 135 -25.87 -11.64 -3.61
CA SER A 135 -24.82 -12.65 -3.32
C SER A 135 -23.40 -12.06 -3.31
N GLU A 136 -23.16 -11.00 -4.09
CA GLU A 136 -21.91 -10.24 -4.11
C GLU A 136 -21.78 -9.27 -2.91
N GLY A 137 -22.80 -9.19 -2.05
CA GLY A 137 -22.79 -8.38 -0.83
C GLY A 137 -23.25 -6.94 -1.00
N TYR A 138 -24.06 -6.65 -2.02
CA TYR A 138 -24.79 -5.39 -2.12
C TYR A 138 -26.03 -5.39 -1.22
N GLU A 139 -26.40 -4.23 -0.68
CA GLU A 139 -27.60 -3.98 0.10
C GLU A 139 -28.69 -3.32 -0.76
N LEU A 140 -29.93 -3.79 -0.64
CA LEU A 140 -31.08 -3.17 -1.31
C LEU A 140 -31.44 -1.85 -0.65
N VAL A 141 -31.47 -0.76 -1.43
CA VAL A 141 -31.77 0.58 -0.95
C VAL A 141 -33.23 0.95 -1.23
N ALA A 142 -33.65 0.84 -2.49
CA ALA A 142 -34.98 1.26 -2.93
C ALA A 142 -35.37 0.58 -4.24
N LYS A 143 -36.68 0.48 -4.51
CA LYS A 143 -37.23 0.13 -5.82
C LYS A 143 -37.60 1.40 -6.57
N THR A 144 -37.04 1.58 -7.77
CA THR A 144 -37.27 2.74 -8.65
C THR A 144 -38.05 2.33 -9.90
N GLU A 145 -38.45 3.30 -10.72
CA GLU A 145 -39.17 3.04 -12.00
C GLU A 145 -38.34 2.22 -12.99
N TRP A 146 -37.01 2.25 -12.87
CA TRP A 146 -36.07 1.61 -13.80
C TRP A 146 -35.39 0.36 -13.20
N GLY A 147 -35.79 -0.09 -11.99
CA GLY A 147 -35.22 -1.28 -11.35
C GLY A 147 -34.95 -1.14 -9.85
N TYR A 148 -34.24 -2.11 -9.27
CA TYR A 148 -33.83 -2.16 -7.86
C TYR A 148 -32.47 -1.48 -7.67
N CYS A 149 -32.45 -0.41 -6.88
CA CYS A 149 -31.21 0.30 -6.51
C CYS A 149 -30.52 -0.44 -5.36
N LEU A 150 -29.27 -0.82 -5.60
CA LEU A 150 -28.43 -1.60 -4.70
C LEU A 150 -27.14 -0.82 -4.44
N ARG A 151 -26.64 -0.86 -3.21
CA ARG A 151 -25.37 -0.22 -2.85
C ARG A 151 -24.45 -1.18 -2.14
N LYS A 152 -23.15 -1.04 -2.35
CA LYS A 152 -22.13 -1.70 -1.55
C LYS A 152 -21.11 -0.65 -1.12
N PRO A 153 -20.69 -0.61 0.15
CA PRO A 153 -19.60 0.28 0.55
C PRO A 153 -18.41 0.00 -0.36
N LYS A 154 -17.79 1.04 -0.95
CA LYS A 154 -16.61 0.86 -1.79
C LYS A 154 -15.56 0.11 -0.97
N THR A 155 -15.43 -1.16 -1.30
CA THR A 155 -14.38 -2.00 -0.79
C THR A 155 -13.28 -1.85 -1.81
N ILE A 156 -12.16 -1.25 -1.41
CA ILE A 156 -11.04 -1.11 -2.32
C ILE A 156 -10.63 -2.56 -2.69
N THR A 157 -10.69 -2.87 -3.98
CA THR A 157 -10.41 -4.19 -4.56
C THR A 157 -8.91 -4.46 -4.67
#